data_AF-K1A9W7-F1
#
_entry.id   AF-K1A9W7-F1
#
_cell.length_a   1.000
_cell.length_b   1.000
_cell.length_c   1.000
_cell.angle_alpha   90.00
_cell.angle_beta   90.00
_cell.angle_gamma   90.00
#
_symmetry.space_group_name_H-M   'P 1'
#
loop_
_entity.id
_entity.type
_entity.pdbx_description
1 polymer ?
#
loop_
_entity_poly.entity_id
_entity_poly.type
_entity_poly.pdbx_seq_one_letter_code
_entity_poly.pdbx_strand_id
1 'polypeptide(L)'
;MTLSINNEFDWEGIQVKISLPSTYDPNQTYPAVLLNDGNLDFLSSLSESVILVGLTSKNRLDDYTPWKASALREGAPDFGGQAN
;
A
#
# COMPACT_ATOMS: atom_id res chain seq x y z
N MET A 1 -4.32 -20.38 2.77
CA MET A 1 -3.24 -19.44 3.15
C MET A 1 -3.67 -18.82 4.47
N THR A 2 -2.89 -19.01 5.54
CA THR A 2 -3.22 -18.47 6.87
C THR A 2 -2.46 -17.16 7.03
N LEU A 3 -3.17 -16.04 7.16
CA LEU A 3 -2.53 -14.75 7.38
C LEU A 3 -2.07 -14.67 8.84
N SER A 4 -0.75 -14.59 9.07
CA SER A 4 -0.19 -14.23 10.38
C SER A 4 -0.45 -12.76 10.73
N ILE A 5 -0.37 -12.42 12.01
CA ILE A 5 -0.35 -11.02 12.48
C ILE A 5 0.95 -10.39 11.94
N ASN A 6 0.81 -9.33 11.15
CA ASN A 6 1.89 -8.65 10.44
C ASN A 6 2.57 -9.50 9.35
N ASN A 7 2.00 -9.47 8.14
CA ASN A 7 2.60 -10.11 6.97
C ASN A 7 3.18 -9.07 6.03
N GLU A 8 4.24 -9.47 5.32
CA GLU A 8 4.82 -8.69 4.25
C GLU A 8 5.14 -9.61 3.07
N PHE A 9 4.76 -9.21 1.86
CA PHE A 9 4.98 -9.99 0.64
C PHE A 9 5.00 -9.07 -0.60
N ASP A 10 5.63 -9.54 -1.67
CA ASP A 10 5.53 -8.91 -2.99
C ASP A 10 4.31 -9.47 -3.73
N TRP A 11 3.52 -8.57 -4.30
CA TRP A 11 2.43 -8.89 -5.21
C TRP A 11 2.60 -8.10 -6.49
N GLU A 12 3.02 -8.78 -7.55
CA GLU A 12 3.21 -8.19 -8.89
C GLU A 12 4.14 -6.97 -8.90
N GLY A 13 5.16 -6.95 -8.04
CA GLY A 13 6.09 -5.83 -7.91
C GLY A 13 5.61 -4.71 -6.98
N ILE A 14 4.46 -4.85 -6.32
CA ILE A 14 4.03 -4.00 -5.21
C ILE A 14 4.37 -4.72 -3.91
N GLN A 15 5.15 -4.09 -3.05
CA GLN A 15 5.39 -4.60 -1.70
C GLN A 15 4.16 -4.30 -0.83
N VAL A 16 3.53 -5.36 -0.34
CA VAL A 16 2.30 -5.32 0.46
C VAL A 16 2.64 -5.67 1.90
N LYS A 17 2.24 -4.82 2.83
CA LYS A 17 2.34 -5.05 4.28
C LYS A 17 0.95 -5.04 4.90
N ILE A 18 0.57 -6.11 5.59
CA ILE A 18 -0.74 -6.24 6.23
C ILE A 18 -0.56 -6.27 7.74
N SER A 19 -1.20 -5.35 8.45
CA SER A 19 -1.38 -5.40 9.91
C SER A 19 -2.82 -5.77 10.22
N LEU A 20 -2.98 -6.84 11.01
CA LEU A 20 -4.27 -7.25 11.56
C LEU A 20 -4.40 -6.71 12.99
N PRO A 21 -5.63 -6.46 13.48
CA PRO A 21 -5.85 -6.25 14.91
C PRO A 21 -5.25 -7.38 15.74
N SER A 22 -4.73 -7.07 16.93
CA SER A 22 -4.13 -8.07 17.81
C SER A 22 -5.16 -9.14 18.24
N THR A 23 -6.44 -8.76 18.28
CA THR A 23 -7.59 -9.62 18.57
C THR A 23 -8.34 -10.06 17.30
N TYR A 24 -7.65 -10.20 16.17
CA TYR A 24 -8.26 -10.59 14.90
C TYR A 24 -9.03 -11.91 15.02
N ASP A 25 -10.33 -11.87 14.65
CA ASP A 25 -11.20 -13.04 14.50
C ASP A 25 -11.58 -13.18 13.02
N PRO A 26 -11.26 -14.33 12.36
CA PRO A 26 -11.62 -14.55 10.96
C PRO A 26 -13.14 -14.57 10.70
N ASN A 27 -13.98 -14.68 11.72
CA ASN A 27 -15.44 -14.62 11.61
C ASN A 27 -16.01 -13.21 11.77
N GLN A 28 -15.19 -12.24 12.16
CA GLN A 28 -15.58 -10.83 12.29
C GLN A 28 -15.23 -10.04 11.03
N THR A 29 -16.09 -9.10 10.65
CA THR A 29 -15.80 -8.13 9.58
C THR A 29 -15.04 -6.93 10.15
N TYR A 30 -13.97 -6.54 9.48
CA TYR A 30 -13.19 -5.34 9.80
C TYR A 30 -13.18 -4.42 8.58
N PRO A 31 -13.27 -3.09 8.76
CA PRO A 31 -12.93 -2.16 7.70
C PRO A 31 -11.45 -2.34 7.33
N ALA A 32 -11.13 -2.14 6.05
CA ALA A 32 -9.76 -2.16 5.54
C ALA A 32 -9.34 -0.77 5.09
N VAL A 33 -8.13 -0.36 5.45
CA VAL A 33 -7.52 0.89 4.98
C VAL A 33 -6.33 0.53 4.10
N LEU A 34 -6.41 0.92 2.82
CA LEU A 34 -5.32 0.78 1.88
C LEU A 34 -4.49 2.07 1.92
N LEU A 35 -3.22 1.95 2.28
CA LEU A 35 -2.31 3.07 2.43
C LEU A 35 -1.21 3.02 1.38
N ASN A 36 -1.31 3.93 0.43
CA ASN A 36 -0.23 4.20 -0.52
C ASN A 36 1.04 4.66 0.20
N ASP A 37 2.20 4.39 -0.40
CA ASP A 37 3.54 4.63 0.17
C ASP A 37 3.84 3.82 1.46
N GLY A 38 3.00 2.84 1.81
CA GLY A 38 3.30 1.72 2.71
C GLY A 38 3.56 2.00 4.20
N ASN A 39 3.64 3.26 4.63
CA ASN A 39 4.02 3.60 6.00
C ASN A 39 2.85 3.51 6.99
N LEU A 40 2.64 2.31 7.54
CA LEU A 40 1.56 2.03 8.49
C LEU A 40 1.66 2.77 9.82
N ASP A 41 2.85 3.25 10.22
CA ASP A 41 3.05 3.87 11.53
C ASP A 41 2.23 5.16 11.70
N PHE A 42 1.95 5.86 10.59
CA PHE A 42 1.06 7.03 10.55
C PHE A 42 -0.36 6.73 11.03
N LEU A 43 -0.80 5.47 10.93
CA LEU A 43 -2.14 5.02 11.32
C LEU A 43 -2.10 4.00 12.47
N SER A 44 -0.99 3.92 13.20
CA SER A 44 -0.81 2.98 14.32
C SER A 44 -1.93 3.06 15.36
N SER A 45 -2.52 4.24 15.59
CA SER A 45 -3.67 4.40 16.50
C SER A 45 -4.94 3.67 16.06
N LEU A 46 -5.02 3.21 14.81
CA LEU A 46 -6.16 2.49 14.25
C LEU A 46 -5.98 0.96 14.25
N SER A 47 -4.77 0.45 14.57
CA SER A 47 -4.36 -0.95 14.37
C SER A 47 -5.32 -1.99 14.94
N GLU A 48 -5.98 -1.67 16.06
CA GLU A 48 -6.88 -2.60 16.75
C GLU A 48 -8.33 -2.60 16.20
N SER A 49 -8.66 -1.67 15.31
CA SER A 49 -10.03 -1.47 14.82
C SER A 49 -10.20 -1.71 13.32
N VAL A 50 -9.10 -1.75 12.57
CA VAL A 50 -9.10 -1.87 11.11
C VAL A 50 -8.02 -2.86 10.66
N ILE A 51 -8.17 -3.41 9.47
CA ILE A 51 -7.07 -4.06 8.77
C ILE A 51 -6.30 -2.96 8.03
N LEU A 52 -5.03 -2.77 8.37
CA LEU A 52 -4.16 -1.83 7.64
C LEU A 52 -3.40 -2.57 6.56
N VAL A 53 -3.45 -2.07 5.33
CA VAL A 53 -2.74 -2.63 4.17
C VAL A 53 -1.85 -1.54 3.56
N GLY A 54 -0.56 -1.62 3.82
CA GLY A 54 0.45 -0.74 3.25
C GLY A 54 0.84 -1.23 1.85
N LEU A 55 0.84 -0.33 0.88
CA LEU A 55 1.18 -0.60 -0.51
C LEU A 55 2.37 0.27 -0.91
N THR A 56 3.53 -0.34 -1.08
CA THR A 56 4.76 0.34 -1.53
C THR A 56 5.00 0.01 -2.99
N SER A 57 4.87 1.02 -3.84
CA SER A 57 5.16 0.93 -5.27
C SER A 57 6.65 0.78 -5.53
N LYS A 58 7.02 -0.06 -6.50
CA LYS A 58 8.41 -0.16 -7.00
C LYS A 58 8.83 1.06 -7.81
N ASN A 59 7.90 1.64 -8.59
CA ASN A 59 8.11 2.89 -9.28
C ASN A 59 6.88 3.80 -9.17
N ARG A 60 6.91 4.66 -8.16
CA ARG A 60 5.81 5.57 -7.84
C ARG A 60 5.43 6.49 -9.00
N LEU A 61 6.37 6.84 -9.87
CA LEU A 61 6.10 7.70 -11.03
C LEU A 61 5.32 6.97 -12.11
N ASP A 62 5.42 5.65 -12.19
CA ASP A 62 4.64 4.84 -13.13
C ASP A 62 3.27 4.51 -12.52
N ASP A 63 3.26 4.09 -11.25
CA ASP A 63 2.06 3.53 -10.61
C ASP A 63 1.07 4.61 -10.16
N TYR A 64 1.55 5.78 -9.73
CA TYR A 64 0.69 6.85 -9.18
C TYR A 64 0.40 7.96 -10.17
N THR A 65 0.87 7.84 -11.42
CA THR A 65 0.45 8.74 -12.48
C THR A 65 -0.49 8.02 -13.45
N PRO A 66 -1.65 8.62 -13.76
CA PRO A 66 -2.63 7.94 -14.60
C PRO A 66 -2.16 7.84 -16.06
N TRP A 67 -1.47 8.85 -16.58
CA TRP A 67 -0.96 8.88 -17.95
C TRP A 67 0.47 9.41 -18.00
N LYS A 68 1.15 9.13 -19.12
CA LYS A 68 2.49 9.63 -19.40
C LYS A 68 2.54 11.14 -19.50
N ALA A 69 3.51 11.77 -18.85
CA ALA A 69 3.73 13.20 -18.94
C ALA A 69 5.20 13.54 -18.70
N SER A 70 5.71 14.57 -19.39
CA SER A 70 7.08 15.04 -19.15
C SER A 70 7.22 15.69 -17.78
N ALA A 71 8.42 15.59 -17.22
CA ALA A 71 8.76 16.25 -15.98
C ALA A 71 8.68 17.77 -16.12
N LEU A 72 8.10 18.45 -15.12
CA LEU A 72 8.02 19.91 -15.10
C LEU A 72 9.36 20.56 -14.68
N ARG A 73 10.18 19.83 -13.93
CA ARG A 73 11.46 20.31 -13.41
C ARG A 73 12.60 19.68 -14.20
N GLU A 74 13.52 20.50 -14.66
CA GLU A 74 14.74 20.04 -15.32
C GLU A 74 15.51 19.05 -14.42
N GLY A 75 15.98 17.95 -15.01
CA GLY A 75 16.69 16.87 -14.32
C GLY A 75 15.81 15.93 -13.48
N ALA A 76 14.49 16.13 -13.42
CA ALA A 76 13.59 15.13 -12.85
C ALA A 76 13.17 14.10 -13.92
N PRO A 77 12.94 12.84 -13.54
CA PRO A 77 12.39 11.82 -14.44
C PRO A 77 10.95 12.14 -14.86
N ASP A 78 10.60 11.77 -16.08
CA ASP A 78 9.23 11.86 -16.60
C ASP A 78 8.27 10.93 -15.82
N PHE A 79 6.97 11.26 -15.87
CA PHE A 79 5.90 10.43 -15.35
C PHE A 79 5.55 9.36 -16.38
N GLY A 80 5.64 8.09 -15.99
CA GLY A 80 5.53 6.96 -16.92
C GLY A 80 4.12 6.42 -17.14
N GLY A 81 3.14 6.92 -16.38
CA GLY A 81 1.75 6.49 -16.21
C GLY A 81 1.23 5.25 -16.95
N GLN A 82 0.64 4.32 -16.19
CA GLN A 82 0.23 3.00 -16.67
C GLN A 82 -1.26 2.66 -16.49
N ALA A 83 -2.12 3.63 -16.15
CA ALA A 83 -3.56 3.40 -16.09
C ALA A 83 -4.16 3.40 -17.52
N ASN A 84 -4.03 2.28 -18.22
CA ASN A 84 -4.62 2.05 -19.54
C ASN A 84 -6.02 1.43 -19.46
#